data_AF-A0AAU9KX82-F1
#
_entry.id   AF-A0AAU9KX82-F1
#
_cell.length_a   1.000
_cell.length_b   1.000
_cell.length_c   1.000
_cell.angle_alpha   90.00
_cell.angle_beta   90.00
_cell.angle_gamma   90.00
#
_symmetry.space_group_name_H-M   'P 1'
#
loop_
_entity.id
_entity.type
_entity.pdbx_description
1 polymer ?
#
loop_
_entity_poly.entity_id
_entity_poly.type
_entity_poly.pdbx_seq_one_letter_code
_entity_poly.pdbx_strand_id
1 'polypeptide(L)'
;MDKFSYPEYYDFPPFFTLQPVRTTREKQLVLWQQLVLEYHRAHDVPIFQPLASTLFENAKISRNMAQEGRMAVVEHLIRCGHGRWEDDTKTRCRLMWKKPIEWAADIYDFAKEHGMIGNVFTVYELYAGEETLGTSIHGMEPWLLREALNVLEREGKAAVIAGDTCEEDGVKFLATE
;
A
#
# COMPACT_ATOMS: atom_id res chain seq x y z
N MET A 1 2.85 -17.13 -21.89
CA MET A 1 2.60 -15.78 -22.44
C MET A 1 1.90 -15.01 -21.36
N ASP A 2 2.57 -13.98 -20.86
CA ASP A 2 2.02 -13.06 -19.86
C ASP A 2 0.66 -12.53 -20.38
N LYS A 3 -0.39 -12.65 -19.57
CA LYS A 3 -1.77 -12.27 -19.95
C LYS A 3 -2.04 -10.79 -19.75
N PHE A 4 -1.08 -10.03 -19.22
CA PHE A 4 -1.22 -8.60 -19.00
C PHE A 4 -1.14 -7.82 -20.32
N SER A 5 -2.10 -6.91 -20.53
CA SER A 5 -2.09 -6.00 -21.68
C SER A 5 -1.40 -4.70 -21.29
N TYR A 6 -0.25 -4.43 -21.88
CA TYR A 6 0.49 -3.20 -21.63
C TYR A 6 -0.22 -1.99 -22.29
N PRO A 7 -0.27 -0.84 -21.62
CA PRO A 7 -0.84 0.37 -22.17
C PRO A 7 0.03 0.95 -23.29
N GLU A 8 -0.55 1.75 -24.19
CA GLU A 8 0.16 2.30 -25.36
C GLU A 8 1.41 3.12 -24.99
N TYR A 9 1.36 3.86 -23.87
CA TYR A 9 2.49 4.65 -23.39
C TYR A 9 3.68 3.78 -22.94
N TYR A 10 3.49 2.48 -22.71
CA TYR A 10 4.58 1.56 -22.39
C TYR A 10 5.55 1.35 -23.56
N ASP A 11 5.12 1.60 -24.80
CA ASP A 11 5.99 1.56 -25.97
C ASP A 11 6.58 2.93 -26.33
N PHE A 12 6.40 3.94 -25.48
CA PHE A 12 6.96 5.27 -25.70
C PHE A 12 8.38 5.37 -25.10
N PRO A 13 9.45 5.51 -25.92
CA PRO A 13 10.82 5.43 -25.40
C PRO A 13 11.17 6.42 -24.27
N PRO A 14 10.71 7.68 -24.28
CA PRO A 14 10.94 8.61 -23.17
C PRO A 14 10.32 8.17 -21.84
N PHE A 15 9.33 7.28 -21.85
CA PHE A 15 8.68 6.79 -20.63
C PHE A 15 9.64 6.04 -19.69
N PHE A 16 10.70 5.43 -20.23
CA PHE A 16 11.74 4.71 -19.47
C PHE A 16 12.88 5.61 -18.99
N THR A 17 12.85 6.90 -19.31
CA THR A 17 13.86 7.88 -18.87
C THR A 17 13.21 8.87 -17.91
N LEU A 18 13.78 9.03 -16.71
CA LEU A 18 13.25 9.96 -15.72
C LEU A 18 13.24 11.38 -16.29
N GLN A 19 12.05 11.98 -16.37
CA GLN A 19 11.88 13.24 -17.08
C GLN A 19 12.52 14.40 -16.31
N PRO A 20 13.30 15.29 -16.95
CA PRO A 20 13.97 16.39 -16.27
C PRO A 20 12.98 17.48 -15.82
N VAL A 21 11.93 17.70 -16.62
CA VAL A 21 10.88 18.69 -16.33
C VAL A 21 9.94 18.16 -15.26
N ARG A 22 9.76 18.91 -14.16
CA ARG A 22 8.97 18.50 -13.00
C ARG A 22 7.53 18.09 -13.34
N THR A 23 6.80 18.91 -14.08
CA THR A 23 5.40 18.64 -14.44
C THR A 23 5.26 17.37 -15.30
N THR A 24 6.19 17.15 -16.23
CA THR A 24 6.26 15.94 -17.04
C THR A 24 6.64 14.72 -16.20
N ARG A 25 7.58 14.88 -15.26
CA ARG A 25 7.99 13.84 -14.31
C ARG A 25 6.83 13.41 -13.43
N GLU A 26 6.06 14.34 -12.89
CA GLU A 26 4.87 14.04 -12.07
C GLU A 26 3.86 13.19 -12.86
N LYS A 27 3.55 13.57 -14.10
CA LYS A 27 2.67 12.77 -14.98
C LYS A 27 3.25 11.38 -15.28
N GLN A 28 4.55 11.32 -15.59
CA GLN A 28 5.25 10.06 -15.82
C GLN A 28 5.15 9.13 -14.61
N LEU A 29 5.39 9.64 -13.40
CA LEU A 29 5.34 8.85 -12.17
C LEU A 29 3.93 8.33 -11.87
N VAL A 30 2.89 9.13 -12.15
CA VAL A 30 1.49 8.69 -12.03
C VAL A 30 1.19 7.51 -12.97
N LEU A 31 1.62 7.59 -14.23
CA LEU A 31 1.44 6.50 -15.20
C LEU A 31 2.22 5.23 -14.81
N TRP A 32 3.43 5.38 -14.27
CA TRP A 32 4.19 4.25 -13.73
C TRP A 32 3.53 3.64 -12.50
N GLN A 33 2.99 4.47 -11.59
CA GLN A 33 2.25 3.97 -10.43
C GLN A 33 1.06 3.11 -10.87
N GLN A 34 0.25 3.60 -11.81
CA GLN A 34 -0.89 2.85 -12.36
C GLN A 34 -0.44 1.52 -12.96
N LEU A 35 0.57 1.56 -13.83
CA LEU A 35 1.10 0.37 -14.49
C LEU A 35 1.64 -0.66 -13.49
N VAL A 36 2.41 -0.23 -12.48
CA VAL A 36 2.94 -1.13 -11.44
C VAL A 36 1.79 -1.82 -10.70
N LEU A 37 0.78 -1.06 -10.27
CA LEU A 37 -0.35 -1.61 -9.52
C LEU A 37 -1.18 -2.58 -10.37
N GLU A 38 -1.50 -2.21 -11.61
CA GLU A 38 -2.28 -3.05 -12.53
C GLU A 38 -1.54 -4.34 -12.87
N TYR A 39 -0.25 -4.25 -13.18
CA TYR A 39 0.58 -5.40 -13.51
C TYR A 39 0.65 -6.41 -12.36
N HIS A 40 0.95 -5.94 -11.15
CA HIS A 40 1.08 -6.81 -9.99
C HIS A 40 -0.27 -7.38 -9.53
N ARG A 41 -1.36 -6.61 -9.67
CA ARG A 41 -2.72 -7.07 -9.38
C ARG A 41 -3.16 -8.17 -10.35
N ALA A 42 -2.83 -8.03 -11.64
CA ALA A 42 -3.15 -9.05 -12.64
C ALA A 42 -2.43 -10.39 -12.39
N HIS A 43 -1.28 -10.34 -11.70
CA HIS A 43 -0.47 -11.51 -11.34
C HIS A 43 -0.70 -12.02 -9.92
N ASP A 44 -1.48 -11.31 -9.11
CA ASP A 44 -1.67 -11.59 -7.67
C ASP A 44 -0.34 -11.65 -6.89
N VAL A 45 0.60 -10.77 -7.23
CA VAL A 45 1.92 -10.69 -6.58
C VAL A 45 2.05 -9.35 -5.86
N PRO A 46 1.89 -9.30 -4.53
CA PRO A 46 1.97 -8.04 -3.78
C PRO A 46 3.41 -7.60 -3.50
N ILE A 47 4.42 -8.43 -3.79
CA ILE A 47 5.82 -8.12 -3.55
C ILE A 47 6.47 -7.59 -4.84
N PHE A 48 6.92 -6.35 -4.79
CA PHE A 48 7.62 -5.70 -5.88
C PHE A 48 9.11 -5.56 -5.59
N GLN A 49 9.94 -6.08 -6.50
CA GLN A 49 11.40 -5.94 -6.45
C GLN A 49 11.87 -5.03 -7.59
N PRO A 50 11.94 -3.70 -7.40
CA PRO A 50 12.14 -2.77 -8.50
C PRO A 50 13.44 -3.00 -9.29
N LEU A 51 14.52 -3.38 -8.62
CA LEU A 51 15.82 -3.62 -9.29
C LEU A 51 15.86 -4.92 -10.09
N ALA A 52 15.05 -5.92 -9.71
CA ALA A 52 14.98 -7.21 -10.40
C ALA A 52 13.77 -7.32 -11.36
N SER A 53 12.85 -6.36 -11.32
CA SER A 53 11.62 -6.42 -12.10
C SER A 53 11.86 -6.15 -13.58
N THR A 54 11.35 -7.07 -14.40
CA THR A 54 11.29 -6.93 -15.86
C THR A 54 10.27 -5.90 -16.32
N LEU A 55 9.40 -5.40 -15.43
CA LEU A 55 8.40 -4.36 -15.76
C LEU A 55 9.05 -3.04 -16.19
N PHE A 56 10.30 -2.81 -15.79
CA PHE A 56 11.09 -1.65 -16.19
C PHE A 56 11.92 -1.89 -17.45
N GLU A 57 11.71 -3.04 -18.12
CA GLU A 57 12.47 -3.49 -19.27
C GLU A 57 11.52 -3.76 -20.44
N ASN A 58 11.63 -2.96 -21.49
CA ASN A 58 10.88 -3.15 -22.72
C ASN A 58 11.83 -3.48 -23.87
N ALA A 59 11.94 -4.78 -24.15
CA ALA A 59 12.76 -5.32 -25.23
C ALA A 59 12.28 -4.85 -26.63
N LYS A 60 10.97 -4.63 -26.83
CA LYS A 60 10.39 -4.20 -28.12
C LYS A 60 10.95 -2.87 -28.60
N ILE A 61 11.19 -1.95 -27.66
CA ILE A 61 11.74 -0.62 -27.95
C ILE A 61 13.19 -0.45 -27.50
N SER A 62 13.84 -1.54 -27.07
CA SER A 62 15.22 -1.54 -26.55
C SER A 62 15.43 -0.50 -25.43
N ARG A 63 14.51 -0.46 -24.46
CA ARG A 63 14.61 0.44 -23.30
C ARG A 63 14.63 -0.32 -22.00
N ASN A 64 15.45 0.19 -21.08
CA ASN A 64 15.55 -0.26 -19.71
C ASN A 64 15.67 0.99 -18.82
N MET A 65 14.79 1.13 -17.82
CA MET A 65 14.83 2.27 -16.91
C MET A 65 16.01 2.13 -15.94
N ALA A 66 16.82 3.19 -15.84
CA ALA A 66 17.93 3.27 -14.90
C ALA A 66 17.46 3.20 -13.44
N GLN A 67 18.34 2.74 -12.54
CA GLN A 67 18.06 2.57 -11.11
C GLN A 67 17.42 3.81 -10.47
N GLU A 68 17.94 5.01 -10.77
CA GLU A 68 17.37 6.27 -10.26
C GLU A 68 15.88 6.42 -10.60
N GLY A 69 15.50 6.13 -11.84
CA GLY A 69 14.10 6.19 -12.28
C GLY A 69 13.24 5.14 -11.59
N ARG A 70 13.75 3.91 -11.46
CA ARG A 70 13.03 2.81 -10.79
C ARG A 70 12.75 3.15 -9.32
N MET A 71 13.74 3.71 -8.62
CA MET A 71 13.58 4.15 -7.23
C MET A 71 12.60 5.32 -7.12
N ALA A 72 12.66 6.30 -8.03
CA ALA A 72 11.72 7.42 -8.05
C ALA A 72 10.26 6.97 -8.22
N VAL A 73 10.01 5.92 -9.01
CA VAL A 73 8.68 5.31 -9.15
C VAL A 73 8.21 4.70 -7.83
N VAL A 74 9.06 3.92 -7.14
CA VAL A 74 8.68 3.28 -5.88
C VAL A 74 8.46 4.32 -4.78
N GLU A 75 9.31 5.33 -4.69
CA GLU A 75 9.15 6.44 -3.75
C GLU A 75 7.86 7.23 -3.99
N HIS A 76 7.48 7.42 -5.26
CA HIS A 76 6.19 8.01 -5.60
C HIS A 76 5.02 7.13 -5.14
N LEU A 77 5.09 5.83 -5.42
CA LEU A 77 4.07 4.85 -5.06
C LEU A 77 3.84 4.80 -3.53
N ILE A 78 4.92 4.76 -2.76
CA ILE A 78 4.87 4.79 -1.29
C ILE A 78 4.30 6.12 -0.79
N ARG A 79 4.74 7.25 -1.35
CA ARG A 79 4.20 8.58 -0.99
C ARG A 79 2.71 8.69 -1.24
N CYS A 80 2.19 8.01 -2.25
CA CYS A 80 0.77 7.96 -2.56
C CYS A 80 -0.04 6.94 -1.74
N GLY A 81 0.62 6.22 -0.82
CA GLY A 81 0.02 5.26 0.11
C GLY A 81 -0.21 3.87 -0.50
N HIS A 82 0.42 3.55 -1.62
CA HIS A 82 0.22 2.31 -2.36
C HIS A 82 1.25 1.22 -2.04
N GLY A 83 2.12 1.45 -1.07
CA GLY A 83 3.08 0.45 -0.64
C GLY A 83 4.01 0.93 0.45
N ARG A 84 4.89 0.03 0.91
CA ARG A 84 5.96 0.30 1.88
C ARG A 84 7.20 -0.53 1.55
N TRP A 85 8.36 -0.11 2.03
CA TRP A 85 9.54 -0.97 2.01
C TRP A 85 9.42 -2.06 3.09
N GLU A 86 9.82 -3.29 2.75
CA GLU A 86 9.94 -4.41 3.68
C GLU A 86 11.33 -4.46 4.34
N ASP A 87 12.31 -3.78 3.75
CA ASP A 87 13.70 -3.80 4.18
C ASP A 87 14.36 -2.41 4.08
N ASP A 88 15.31 -2.14 4.98
CA ASP A 88 16.07 -0.89 5.01
C ASP A 88 16.98 -0.72 3.77
N THR A 89 17.30 -1.83 3.10
CA THR A 89 18.09 -1.85 1.87
C THR A 89 17.29 -1.44 0.62
N LYS A 90 15.99 -1.13 0.78
CA LYS A 90 15.05 -0.76 -0.29
C LYS A 90 15.05 -1.74 -1.48
N THR A 91 15.08 -3.04 -1.20
CA THR A 91 15.09 -4.09 -2.24
C THR A 91 13.71 -4.66 -2.54
N ARG A 92 12.84 -4.72 -1.53
CA ARG A 92 11.49 -5.27 -1.60
C ARG A 92 10.47 -4.24 -1.13
N CYS A 93 9.52 -3.94 -2.00
CA CYS A 93 8.38 -3.10 -1.68
C CYS A 93 7.12 -3.96 -1.63
N ARG A 94 6.40 -3.90 -0.51
CA ARG A 94 5.06 -4.47 -0.37
C ARG A 94 4.05 -3.50 -0.97
N LEU A 95 3.37 -3.91 -2.02
CA LEU A 95 2.28 -3.16 -2.65
C LEU A 95 0.97 -3.32 -1.87
N MET A 96 0.14 -2.28 -1.92
CA MET A 96 -1.14 -2.20 -1.24
C MET A 96 -2.24 -1.86 -2.25
N TRP A 97 -3.25 -2.72 -2.35
CA TRP A 97 -4.41 -2.50 -3.21
C TRP A 97 -5.37 -1.45 -2.66
N LYS A 98 -5.45 -1.39 -1.33
CA LYS A 98 -6.25 -0.44 -0.56
C LYS A 98 -5.32 0.25 0.42
N LYS A 99 -5.42 1.58 0.51
CA LYS A 99 -4.50 2.40 1.30
C LYS A 99 -4.79 2.26 2.80
N PRO A 100 -3.79 2.46 3.68
CA PRO A 100 -4.02 2.47 5.12
C PRO A 100 -5.11 3.46 5.58
N ILE A 101 -5.22 4.62 4.93
CA ILE A 101 -6.28 5.60 5.23
C ILE A 101 -7.69 5.12 4.85
N GLU A 102 -7.80 4.33 3.78
CA GLU A 102 -9.09 3.76 3.38
C GLU A 102 -9.46 2.59 4.32
N TRP A 103 -8.47 1.81 4.77
CA TRP A 103 -8.66 0.82 5.82
C TRP A 103 -9.05 1.44 7.15
N ALA A 104 -8.42 2.56 7.52
CA ALA A 104 -8.74 3.30 8.73
C ALA A 104 -10.23 3.69 8.77
N ALA A 105 -10.75 4.21 7.65
CA ALA A 105 -12.17 4.54 7.51
C ALA A 105 -13.06 3.30 7.73
N ASP A 106 -12.81 2.20 7.00
CA ASP A 106 -13.56 0.95 7.15
C ASP A 106 -13.55 0.42 8.60
N ILE A 107 -12.38 0.41 9.25
CA ILE A 107 -12.22 -0.07 10.62
C ILE A 107 -13.02 0.78 11.59
N TYR A 108 -13.01 2.10 11.40
CA TYR A 108 -13.74 3.02 12.27
C TYR A 108 -15.26 2.91 12.08
N ASP A 109 -15.72 2.76 10.84
CA ASP A 109 -17.13 2.55 10.55
C ASP A 109 -17.61 1.21 11.14
N PHE A 110 -16.82 0.14 10.99
CA PHE A 110 -17.06 -1.14 11.64
C PHE A 110 -17.17 -1.00 13.17
N ALA A 111 -16.23 -0.29 13.81
CA ALA A 111 -16.22 -0.08 15.25
C ALA A 111 -17.46 0.71 15.73
N LYS A 112 -17.97 1.64 14.93
CA LYS A 112 -19.24 2.34 15.21
C LYS A 112 -20.44 1.42 15.13
N GLU A 113 -20.54 0.63 14.06
CA GLU A 113 -21.67 -0.27 13.81
C GLU A 113 -21.79 -1.36 14.88
N HIS A 114 -20.66 -1.84 15.41
CA HIS A 114 -20.60 -2.92 16.39
C HIS A 114 -20.54 -2.40 17.85
N GLY A 115 -20.73 -1.10 18.09
CA GLY A 115 -20.75 -0.55 19.45
C GLY A 115 -19.41 -0.67 20.19
N MET A 116 -18.30 -0.71 19.45
CA MET A 116 -16.94 -0.85 19.99
C MET A 116 -16.36 0.48 20.49
N ILE A 117 -17.01 1.61 20.18
CA ILE A 117 -16.57 2.94 20.59
C ILE A 117 -16.53 3.06 22.11
N GLY A 118 -15.40 3.53 22.65
CA GLY A 118 -15.16 3.71 24.08
C GLY A 118 -14.52 2.51 24.77
N ASN A 119 -14.55 1.32 24.14
CA ASN A 119 -13.94 0.10 24.65
C ASN A 119 -12.51 -0.08 24.10
N VAL A 120 -11.73 -0.91 24.79
CA VAL A 120 -10.37 -1.29 24.37
C VAL A 120 -10.44 -2.70 23.79
N PHE A 121 -9.84 -2.89 22.62
CA PHE A 121 -9.70 -4.17 21.94
C PHE A 121 -8.23 -4.42 21.65
N THR A 122 -7.84 -5.67 21.47
CA THR A 122 -6.51 -6.03 20.97
C THR A 122 -6.49 -6.04 19.45
N VAL A 123 -5.31 -5.84 18.85
CA VAL A 123 -5.10 -6.01 17.41
C VAL A 123 -5.52 -7.42 16.98
N TYR A 124 -5.23 -8.44 17.78
CA TYR A 124 -5.68 -9.82 17.56
C TYR A 124 -7.19 -9.95 17.39
N GLU A 125 -7.99 -9.37 18.29
CA GLU A 125 -9.45 -9.40 18.21
C GLU A 125 -9.98 -8.78 16.92
N LEU A 126 -9.29 -7.79 16.36
CA LEU A 126 -9.70 -7.16 15.12
C LEU A 126 -9.43 -8.04 13.88
N TYR A 127 -8.23 -8.60 13.72
CA TYR A 127 -7.95 -9.39 12.50
C TYR A 127 -8.34 -10.87 12.62
N ALA A 128 -8.49 -11.41 13.84
CA ALA A 128 -8.76 -12.84 14.07
C ALA A 128 -9.98 -13.13 14.95
N GLY A 129 -10.63 -12.11 15.51
CA GLY A 129 -11.80 -12.29 16.36
C GLY A 129 -13.05 -12.77 15.61
N GLU A 130 -14.00 -13.33 16.36
CA GLU A 130 -15.27 -13.80 15.81
C GLU A 130 -16.15 -12.64 15.31
N GLU A 131 -16.09 -11.48 15.97
CA GLU A 131 -16.84 -10.27 15.61
C GLU A 131 -16.49 -9.74 14.22
N THR A 132 -15.28 -10.02 13.70
CA THR A 132 -14.86 -9.55 12.38
C THR A 132 -15.12 -10.57 11.27
N LEU A 133 -15.61 -11.77 11.58
CA LEU A 133 -15.89 -12.81 10.60
C LEU A 133 -16.84 -12.31 9.49
N GLY A 134 -16.43 -12.51 8.24
CA GLY A 134 -17.19 -12.07 7.07
C GLY A 134 -16.96 -10.61 6.68
N THR A 135 -16.16 -9.86 7.44
CA THR A 135 -15.71 -8.51 7.06
C THR A 135 -14.38 -8.55 6.30
N SER A 136 -14.01 -7.42 5.70
CA SER A 136 -12.72 -7.21 5.04
C SER A 136 -11.55 -7.06 6.03
N ILE A 137 -11.83 -6.83 7.32
CA ILE A 137 -10.84 -6.65 8.39
C ILE A 137 -10.30 -8.01 8.86
N HIS A 138 -11.13 -9.06 8.79
CA HIS A 138 -10.72 -10.40 9.20
C HIS A 138 -9.69 -10.99 8.24
N GLY A 139 -8.62 -11.55 8.80
CA GLY A 139 -7.47 -12.06 8.04
C GLY A 139 -6.57 -10.98 7.47
N MET A 140 -6.79 -9.70 7.82
CA MET A 140 -5.89 -8.63 7.41
C MET A 140 -4.52 -8.79 8.08
N GLU A 141 -3.45 -8.47 7.35
CA GLU A 141 -2.11 -8.58 7.90
C GLU A 141 -1.92 -7.62 9.09
N PRO A 142 -1.38 -8.08 10.25
CA PRO A 142 -1.28 -7.25 11.46
C PRO A 142 -0.53 -5.93 11.25
N TRP A 143 0.50 -5.95 10.40
CA TRP A 143 1.26 -4.75 10.07
C TRP A 143 0.42 -3.70 9.33
N LEU A 144 -0.50 -4.13 8.46
CA LEU A 144 -1.39 -3.22 7.71
C LEU A 144 -2.48 -2.67 8.62
N LEU A 145 -2.98 -3.50 9.54
CA LEU A 145 -3.91 -3.08 10.58
C LEU A 145 -3.27 -1.99 11.44
N ARG A 146 -2.04 -2.20 11.90
CA ARG A 146 -1.30 -1.19 12.66
C ARG A 146 -1.15 0.13 11.89
N GLU A 147 -0.81 0.08 10.61
CA GLU A 147 -0.72 1.30 9.78
C GLU A 147 -2.07 2.03 9.68
N ALA A 148 -3.18 1.31 9.54
CA ALA A 148 -4.51 1.90 9.54
C ALA A 148 -4.90 2.49 10.90
N LEU A 149 -4.59 1.80 12.00
CA LEU A 149 -4.81 2.30 13.36
C LEU A 149 -3.99 3.55 13.66
N ASN A 150 -2.74 3.62 13.20
CA ASN A 150 -1.91 4.82 13.30
C ASN A 150 -2.53 6.02 12.57
N VAL A 151 -3.25 5.78 11.46
CA VAL A 151 -4.00 6.85 10.77
C VAL A 151 -5.17 7.31 11.66
N LEU A 152 -5.95 6.39 12.25
CA LEU A 152 -7.03 6.75 13.17
C LEU A 152 -6.54 7.50 14.41
N GLU A 153 -5.37 7.14 14.93
CA GLU A 153 -4.76 7.84 16.06
C GLU A 153 -4.40 9.28 15.70
N ARG A 154 -3.81 9.51 14.52
CA ARG A 154 -3.51 10.86 14.02
C ARG A 154 -4.77 11.68 13.77
N GLU A 155 -5.88 11.04 13.43
CA GLU A 155 -7.18 11.67 13.28
C GLU A 155 -7.92 11.88 14.61
N GLY A 156 -7.37 11.42 15.74
CA GLY A 156 -8.02 11.50 17.05
C GLY A 156 -9.22 10.56 17.23
N LYS A 157 -9.37 9.57 16.34
CA LYS A 157 -10.45 8.57 16.32
C LYS A 157 -10.12 7.31 17.11
N ALA A 158 -8.85 7.08 17.39
CA ALA A 158 -8.39 5.93 18.17
C ALA A 158 -7.17 6.33 19.02
N ALA A 159 -6.83 5.49 20.00
CA ALA A 159 -5.55 5.54 20.69
C ALA A 159 -4.94 4.14 20.68
N VAL A 160 -3.72 4.01 20.16
CA VAL A 160 -3.00 2.74 20.09
C VAL A 160 -2.18 2.59 21.36
N ILE A 161 -2.31 1.44 22.01
CA ILE A 161 -1.62 1.10 23.26
C ILE A 161 -0.60 0.03 22.90
N ALA A 162 0.69 0.36 22.99
CA ALA A 162 1.74 -0.59 22.67
C ALA A 162 1.76 -1.75 23.69
N GLY A 163 1.68 -2.99 23.18
CA GLY A 163 1.90 -4.22 23.92
C GLY A 163 3.36 -4.69 23.82
N ASP A 164 3.64 -5.88 24.33
CA ASP A 164 4.97 -6.51 24.18
C ASP A 164 5.20 -6.99 22.74
N THR A 165 4.13 -7.28 22.00
CA THR A 165 4.14 -7.66 20.59
C THR A 165 3.11 -6.87 19.76
N CYS A 166 3.26 -6.84 18.44
CA CYS A 166 2.31 -6.16 17.55
C CYS A 166 0.89 -6.73 17.60
N GLU A 167 0.73 -7.99 18.00
CA GLU A 167 -0.59 -8.66 18.11
C GLU A 167 -1.27 -8.34 19.45
N GLU A 168 -0.47 -8.07 20.48
CA GLU A 168 -0.91 -7.67 21.82
C GLU A 168 -1.13 -6.15 21.95
N ASP A 169 -0.80 -5.38 20.91
CA ASP A 169 -1.15 -3.97 20.87
C ASP A 169 -2.65 -3.80 21.10
N GLY A 170 -3.00 -2.92 22.02
CA GLY A 170 -4.37 -2.51 22.26
C GLY A 170 -4.75 -1.34 21.37
N VAL A 171 -6.05 -1.19 21.12
CA VAL A 171 -6.64 -0.02 20.49
C VAL A 171 -7.91 0.36 21.22
N LYS A 172 -8.00 1.64 21.59
CA LYS A 172 -9.23 2.24 22.10
C LYS A 172 -9.85 3.10 21.02
N PHE A 173 -11.05 2.75 20.56
CA PHE A 173 -11.78 3.62 19.64
C PHE A 173 -12.44 4.77 20.40
N LEU A 174 -12.30 5.98 19.88
CA LEU A 174 -12.79 7.20 20.49
C LEU A 174 -14.03 7.69 19.74
N ALA A 175 -15.01 8.20 20.49
CA ALA A 175 -16.12 8.92 19.91
C ALA A 175 -15.57 10.25 19.38
N THR A 176 -15.69 10.48 18.08
CA THR A 176 -15.53 11.82 17.52
C THR A 176 -16.83 12.59 17.74
N GLU A 177 -16.73 13.78 18.33
CA GLU A 177 -17.83 14.74 18.42
C GLU A 177 -18.31 15.20 17.03
#